data_AF-A0A9W8EIY2-F1
#
_entry.id   AF-A0A9W8EIY2-F1
#
_cell.length_a   1.000
_cell.length_b   1.000
_cell.length_c   1.000
_cell.angle_alpha   90.00
_cell.angle_beta   90.00
_cell.angle_gamma   90.00
#
_symmetry.space_group_name_H-M   'P 1'
#
loop_
_entity.id
_entity.type
_entity.pdbx_description
1 polymer ?
#
loop_
_entity_poly.entity_id
_entity_poly.type
_entity_poly.pdbx_seq_one_letter_code
_entity_poly.pdbx_strand_id
1 'polypeptide(L)'
;MARIERETEGDNTMDRELAVQIMRDTRFSNDLEYIDDNMDRLSKQRPEKSSEQLKQAAVRDYRVMESVLGHCDMCFKQSERADGSSNLSPPEYPTVALGNRVYLALPNREPMNDGHCIIAPVDHIAGSSLKCDDDAWDEIVNFMKCLMHMFAAKGQGVVFLETVMSATPSRAQHCAIECIPMPLNKASDAPAYFKEGLLAADEEWSQHRKIIDTTAKRQAVAPLNDNVRDQDANHAREREAIRRGGFRNTMTAKMPYFHVWFNPHGGMGHVIENPDRFPPWFGREVVAGILDLPPTVYRKPRKLKESHNQRCDRAEEWKKQFGWDQFDWTKMLTE
;
A
#
# COMPACT_ATOMS: atom_id res chain seq x y z
N MET A 1 -12.32 25.51 -18.84
CA MET A 1 -13.02 25.11 -17.60
C MET A 1 -12.79 23.64 -17.30
N ALA A 2 -13.51 22.67 -17.90
CA ALA A 2 -13.38 21.25 -17.55
C ALA A 2 -11.95 20.65 -17.68
N ARG A 3 -11.15 21.08 -18.66
CA ARG A 3 -9.74 20.65 -18.79
C ARG A 3 -8.88 21.19 -17.64
N ILE A 4 -9.07 22.46 -17.31
CA ILE A 4 -8.35 23.15 -16.23
C ILE A 4 -8.72 22.49 -14.90
N GLU A 5 -10.01 22.25 -14.65
CA GLU A 5 -10.48 21.58 -13.43
C GLU A 5 -9.87 20.19 -13.27
N ARG A 6 -9.79 19.38 -14.35
CA ARG A 6 -9.11 18.08 -14.34
C ARG A 6 -7.59 18.19 -14.13
N GLU A 7 -6.96 19.21 -14.71
CA GLU A 7 -5.52 19.48 -14.53
C GLU A 7 -5.19 20.01 -13.13
N THR A 8 -6.15 20.65 -12.44
CA THR A 8 -6.02 21.15 -11.06
C THR A 8 -6.61 20.20 -10.02
N GLU A 9 -7.18 19.07 -10.44
CA GLU A 9 -7.92 18.15 -9.57
C GLU A 9 -6.98 17.51 -8.54
N GLY A 10 -7.07 17.95 -7.28
CA GLY A 10 -6.24 17.48 -6.17
C GLY A 10 -5.03 18.37 -5.83
N ASP A 11 -4.78 19.45 -6.57
CA ASP A 11 -3.85 20.51 -6.17
C ASP A 11 -4.67 21.58 -5.44
N ASN A 12 -4.33 21.91 -4.18
CA ASN A 12 -5.00 22.95 -3.34
C ASN A 12 -4.74 24.36 -3.91
N THR A 13 -5.02 24.53 -5.20
CA THR A 13 -4.56 25.64 -6.02
C THR A 13 -5.25 26.93 -5.58
N MET A 14 -6.56 26.87 -5.37
CA MET A 14 -7.36 28.00 -4.89
C MET A 14 -7.00 28.40 -3.46
N ASP A 15 -6.87 27.44 -2.54
CA ASP A 15 -6.47 27.73 -1.15
C ASP A 15 -5.06 28.32 -1.08
N ARG A 16 -4.13 27.77 -1.87
CA ARG A 16 -2.76 28.29 -1.97
C ARG A 16 -2.75 29.68 -2.58
N GLU A 17 -3.60 29.95 -3.57
CA GLU A 17 -3.75 31.28 -4.17
C GLU A 17 -4.27 32.29 -3.16
N LEU A 18 -5.32 31.96 -2.44
CA LEU A 18 -5.85 32.78 -1.35
C LEU A 18 -4.77 33.03 -0.28
N ALA A 19 -4.07 31.99 0.16
CA ALA A 19 -2.98 32.13 1.13
C ALA A 19 -1.86 33.04 0.63
N VAL A 20 -1.49 32.96 -0.65
CA VAL A 20 -0.49 33.84 -1.27
C VAL A 20 -0.97 35.29 -1.32
N GLN A 21 -2.26 35.53 -1.59
CA GLN A 21 -2.81 36.87 -1.62
C GLN A 21 -2.88 37.50 -0.22
N ILE A 22 -3.32 36.73 0.78
CA ILE A 22 -3.29 37.13 2.19
C ILE A 22 -1.85 37.44 2.62
N MET A 23 -0.88 36.57 2.31
CA MET A 23 0.53 36.78 2.66
C MET A 23 1.15 38.02 2.00
N ARG A 24 0.69 38.39 0.81
CA ARG A 24 1.16 39.61 0.12
C ARG A 24 0.56 40.87 0.71
N ASP A 25 -0.54 40.75 1.46
CA ASP A 25 -1.24 41.88 2.03
C ASP A 25 -0.82 42.15 3.47
N THR A 26 0.00 43.19 3.61
CA THR A 26 0.45 43.66 4.93
C THR A 26 -0.64 44.31 5.78
N ARG A 27 -1.79 44.68 5.20
CA ARG A 27 -2.93 45.30 5.90
C ARG A 27 -4.12 44.36 6.06
N PHE A 28 -3.92 43.07 5.83
CA PHE A 28 -4.98 42.08 5.96
C PHE A 28 -5.56 42.08 7.38
N SER A 29 -6.89 42.18 7.49
CA SER A 29 -7.64 41.95 8.71
C SER A 29 -8.54 40.72 8.53
N ASN A 30 -8.57 39.83 9.52
CA ASN A 30 -9.40 38.63 9.49
C ASN A 30 -10.79 38.90 10.10
N ASP A 31 -11.49 39.90 9.55
CA ASP A 31 -12.86 40.24 9.91
C ASP A 31 -13.77 40.21 8.67
N LEU A 32 -15.07 40.04 8.88
CA LEU A 32 -16.03 39.84 7.80
C LEU A 32 -16.17 41.10 6.91
N GLU A 33 -16.05 42.29 7.50
CA GLU A 33 -16.13 43.57 6.79
C GLU A 33 -14.98 43.72 5.80
N TYR A 34 -13.74 43.45 6.25
CA TYR A 34 -12.57 43.50 5.41
C TYR A 34 -12.61 42.50 4.26
N ILE A 35 -13.05 41.27 4.54
CA ILE A 35 -13.14 40.22 3.51
C ILE A 35 -14.17 40.60 2.44
N ASP A 36 -15.31 41.17 2.83
CA ASP A 36 -16.35 41.60 1.88
C ASP A 36 -15.86 42.79 1.02
N ASP A 37 -15.27 43.80 1.66
CA ASP A 37 -14.70 44.98 0.98
C ASP A 37 -13.56 44.62 0.01
N ASN A 38 -12.87 43.49 0.23
CA ASN A 38 -11.72 43.03 -0.55
C ASN A 38 -11.98 41.76 -1.38
N MET A 39 -13.24 41.35 -1.53
CA MET A 39 -13.62 40.08 -2.17
C MET A 39 -13.08 39.95 -3.60
N ASP A 40 -13.15 41.01 -4.41
CA ASP A 40 -12.67 41.02 -5.80
C ASP A 40 -11.15 40.78 -5.91
N ARG A 41 -10.40 41.20 -4.89
CA ARG A 41 -8.95 41.02 -4.84
C ARG A 41 -8.60 39.63 -4.34
N LEU A 42 -9.29 39.16 -3.30
CA LEU A 42 -9.09 37.84 -2.68
C LEU A 42 -9.56 36.67 -3.57
N SER A 43 -10.46 36.94 -4.53
CA SER A 43 -10.97 35.93 -5.48
C SER A 43 -10.20 35.91 -6.80
N LYS A 44 -9.21 36.80 -6.99
CA LYS A 44 -8.54 36.98 -8.28
C LYS A 44 -7.61 35.82 -8.63
N GLN A 45 -8.11 34.87 -9.43
CA GLN A 45 -7.31 33.75 -9.92
C GLN A 45 -6.17 34.21 -10.84
N ARG A 46 -5.05 33.48 -10.81
CA ARG A 46 -3.94 33.74 -11.74
C ARG A 46 -4.33 33.32 -13.17
N PRO A 47 -3.77 33.98 -14.20
CA PRO A 47 -3.88 33.50 -15.58
C PRO A 47 -3.25 32.10 -15.71
N GLU A 48 -3.69 31.36 -16.74
CA GLU A 48 -3.19 30.01 -17.04
C GLU A 48 -1.66 29.92 -16.93
N LYS A 49 -1.17 28.80 -16.38
CA LYS A 49 0.27 28.55 -16.24
C LYS A 49 0.92 28.67 -17.62
N SER A 50 1.96 29.49 -17.73
CA SER A 50 2.75 29.58 -18.97
C SER A 50 3.35 28.22 -19.32
N SER A 51 3.57 27.96 -20.61
CA SER A 51 4.20 26.72 -21.08
C SER A 51 5.55 26.46 -20.40
N GLU A 52 6.29 27.51 -20.05
CA GLU A 52 7.53 27.42 -19.29
C GLU A 52 7.32 26.94 -17.85
N GLN A 53 6.23 27.36 -17.19
CA GLN A 53 5.90 26.96 -15.83
C GLN A 53 5.45 25.49 -15.79
N LEU A 54 4.70 25.04 -16.80
CA LEU A 54 4.32 23.63 -16.96
C LEU A 54 5.56 22.76 -17.18
N LYS A 55 6.50 23.21 -18.02
CA LYS A 55 7.80 22.53 -18.22
C LYS A 55 8.59 22.45 -16.91
N GLN A 56 8.69 23.54 -16.16
CA GLN A 56 9.41 23.55 -14.88
C GLN A 56 8.78 22.63 -13.83
N ALA A 57 7.44 22.55 -13.78
CA ALA A 57 6.73 21.60 -12.90
C ALA A 57 7.03 20.15 -13.30
N ALA A 58 6.91 19.81 -14.59
CA ALA A 58 7.23 18.48 -15.09
C ALA A 58 8.70 18.08 -14.82
N VAL A 59 9.65 19.01 -14.98
CA VAL A 59 11.06 18.78 -14.66
C VAL A 59 11.26 18.54 -13.16
N ARG A 60 10.54 19.28 -12.29
CA ARG A 60 10.58 19.06 -10.85
C ARG A 60 10.06 17.68 -10.49
N ASP A 61 8.90 17.29 -11.04
CA ASP A 61 8.27 16.01 -10.74
C ASP A 61 9.14 14.84 -11.22
N TYR A 62 9.76 14.99 -12.40
CA TYR A 62 10.74 14.03 -12.92
C TYR A 62 11.94 13.87 -11.97
N ARG A 63 12.54 14.97 -11.50
CA ARG A 63 13.67 14.93 -10.56
C ARG A 63 13.30 14.27 -9.23
N VAL A 64 12.10 14.53 -8.73
CA VAL A 64 11.60 13.87 -7.52
C VAL A 64 11.47 12.37 -7.76
N MET A 65 10.85 11.96 -8.88
CA MET A 65 10.69 10.54 -9.23
C MET A 65 12.04 9.84 -9.39
N GLU A 66 12.99 10.45 -10.10
CA GLU A 66 14.34 9.93 -10.28
C GLU A 66 15.06 9.76 -8.93
N SER A 67 14.91 10.73 -8.02
CA SER A 67 15.45 10.62 -6.66
C SER A 67 14.82 9.48 -5.86
N VAL A 68 13.49 9.32 -5.93
CA VAL A 68 12.75 8.25 -5.25
C VAL A 68 13.15 6.88 -5.80
N LEU A 69 13.23 6.72 -7.12
CA LEU A 69 13.68 5.49 -7.77
C LEU A 69 15.12 5.13 -7.38
N GLY A 70 16.02 6.11 -7.33
CA GLY A 70 17.42 5.89 -6.94
C GLY A 70 17.58 5.38 -5.51
N HIS A 71 16.76 5.89 -4.58
CA HIS A 71 16.77 5.52 -3.16
C HIS A 71 15.88 4.32 -2.83
N CYS A 72 15.13 3.79 -3.79
CA CYS A 72 14.27 2.64 -3.54
C CYS A 72 15.12 1.36 -3.40
N ASP A 73 14.90 0.64 -2.30
CA ASP A 73 15.55 -0.66 -2.02
C ASP A 73 14.77 -1.85 -2.65
N MET A 74 13.52 -1.62 -3.09
CA MET A 74 12.57 -2.64 -3.59
C MET A 74 12.47 -2.72 -5.11
N CYS A 75 12.84 -1.67 -5.84
CA CYS A 75 12.79 -1.68 -7.29
C CYS A 75 13.94 -2.49 -7.89
N PHE A 76 13.68 -3.14 -9.02
CA PHE A 76 14.74 -3.62 -9.91
C PHE A 76 15.42 -2.42 -10.54
N LYS A 77 16.76 -2.31 -10.38
CA LYS A 77 17.50 -1.17 -10.92
C LYS A 77 18.07 -1.53 -12.28
N GLN A 78 17.67 -0.79 -13.30
CA GLN A 78 18.23 -0.91 -14.64
C GLN A 78 19.52 -0.08 -14.73
N SER A 79 20.62 -0.74 -15.09
CA SER A 79 21.88 -0.08 -15.39
C SER A 79 22.22 -0.31 -16.86
N GLU A 80 22.42 0.76 -17.63
CA GLU A 80 22.91 0.66 -19.00
C GLU A 80 24.41 0.33 -19.00
N ARG A 81 24.80 -0.71 -19.74
CA ARG A 81 26.21 -0.98 -20.03
C ARG A 81 26.68 -0.11 -21.19
N ALA A 82 28.01 0.07 -21.28
CA ALA A 82 28.66 0.78 -22.39
C ALA A 82 28.29 0.20 -23.78
N ASP A 83 27.91 -1.07 -23.84
CA ASP A 83 27.52 -1.78 -25.06
C ASP A 83 26.04 -1.57 -25.47
N GLY A 84 25.29 -0.71 -24.76
CA GLY A 84 23.87 -0.46 -25.01
C GLY A 84 22.93 -1.57 -24.53
N SER A 85 23.46 -2.64 -23.90
CA SER A 85 22.63 -3.64 -23.21
C SER A 85 22.25 -3.15 -21.82
N SER A 86 20.99 -3.36 -21.43
CA SER A 86 20.53 -3.05 -20.09
C SER A 86 20.70 -4.25 -19.17
N ASN A 87 21.32 -4.05 -18.00
CA ASN A 87 21.41 -5.04 -16.95
C ASN A 87 20.38 -4.70 -15.87
N LEU A 88 19.48 -5.64 -15.57
CA LEU A 88 18.58 -5.52 -14.43
C LEU A 88 19.29 -6.09 -13.20
N SER A 89 19.62 -5.21 -12.27
CA SER A 89 20.07 -5.64 -10.95
C SER A 89 18.88 -5.91 -10.03
N PRO A 90 18.88 -7.03 -9.29
CA PRO A 90 17.79 -7.39 -8.40
C PRO A 90 17.71 -6.43 -7.21
N PRO A 91 16.52 -6.32 -6.58
CA PRO A 91 16.33 -5.47 -5.41
C PRO A 91 17.17 -5.92 -4.22
N GLU A 92 17.29 -5.06 -3.20
CA GLU A 92 18.03 -5.44 -1.99
C GLU A 92 17.32 -6.51 -1.16
N TYR A 93 16.03 -6.70 -1.39
CA TYR A 93 15.20 -7.68 -0.70
C TYR A 93 15.43 -9.07 -1.30
N PRO A 94 15.62 -10.11 -0.47
CA PRO A 94 15.74 -11.48 -0.97
C PRO A 94 14.46 -11.93 -1.68
N THR A 95 14.52 -12.07 -3.00
CA THR A 95 13.39 -12.52 -3.81
C THR A 95 13.22 -14.03 -3.69
N VAL A 96 12.00 -14.45 -3.32
CA VAL A 96 11.59 -15.85 -3.22
C VAL A 96 10.98 -16.32 -4.54
N ALA A 97 9.96 -15.59 -5.03
CA ALA A 97 9.25 -15.91 -6.26
C ALA A 97 8.95 -14.64 -7.05
N LEU A 98 8.88 -14.76 -8.37
CA LEU A 98 8.71 -13.64 -9.29
C LEU A 98 7.54 -13.94 -10.22
N GLY A 99 6.47 -13.14 -10.14
CA GLY A 99 5.38 -13.09 -11.12
C GLY A 99 5.70 -12.13 -12.28
N ASN A 100 4.70 -11.74 -13.07
CA ASN A 100 4.93 -10.81 -14.17
C ASN A 100 5.04 -9.36 -13.70
N ARG A 101 4.20 -8.96 -12.74
CA ARG A 101 4.17 -7.59 -12.20
C ARG A 101 4.49 -7.53 -10.72
N VAL A 102 4.38 -8.64 -10.00
CA VAL A 102 4.53 -8.73 -8.54
C VAL A 102 5.51 -9.82 -8.17
N TYR A 103 6.25 -9.62 -7.08
CA TYR A 103 7.17 -10.61 -6.53
C TYR A 103 6.95 -10.82 -5.04
N LEU A 104 7.33 -12.01 -4.58
CA LEU A 104 7.38 -12.38 -3.17
C LEU A 104 8.83 -12.27 -2.71
N ALA A 105 9.06 -11.59 -1.59
CA ALA A 105 10.38 -11.43 -1.00
C ALA A 105 10.37 -11.51 0.52
N LEU A 106 11.55 -11.64 1.11
CA LEU A 106 11.76 -11.58 2.55
C LEU A 106 12.11 -10.15 2.98
N PRO A 107 11.82 -9.74 4.22
CA PRO A 107 12.23 -8.45 4.73
C PRO A 107 13.77 -8.31 4.75
N ASN A 108 14.26 -7.13 4.37
CA ASN A 108 15.67 -6.74 4.51
C ASN A 108 16.04 -6.24 5.92
N ARG A 109 15.06 -6.17 6.82
CA ARG A 109 15.22 -5.88 8.25
C ARG A 109 14.86 -7.13 9.05
N GLU A 110 15.17 -7.10 10.35
CA GLU A 110 14.81 -8.19 11.27
C GLU A 110 13.32 -8.56 11.12
N PRO A 111 13.01 -9.82 10.77
CA PRO A 111 11.64 -10.26 10.60
C PRO A 111 10.94 -10.39 11.96
N MET A 112 9.60 -10.31 11.99
CA MET A 112 8.86 -10.50 13.24
C MET A 112 8.79 -11.97 13.64
N ASN A 113 8.79 -12.87 12.66
CA ASN A 113 8.87 -14.31 12.81
C ASN A 113 9.47 -14.93 11.55
N ASP A 114 9.83 -16.20 11.61
CA ASP A 114 10.54 -16.91 10.54
C ASP A 114 9.77 -16.96 9.21
N GLY A 115 8.44 -16.87 9.25
CA GLY A 115 7.60 -16.90 8.06
C GLY A 115 7.23 -15.52 7.50
N HIS A 116 7.76 -14.43 8.07
CA HIS A 116 7.47 -13.07 7.61
C HIS A 116 8.00 -12.86 6.17
N CYS A 117 7.08 -12.54 5.27
CA CYS A 117 7.37 -12.24 3.87
C CYS A 117 6.65 -10.95 3.42
N ILE A 118 7.02 -10.45 2.26
CA ILE A 118 6.52 -9.20 1.68
C ILE A 118 6.12 -9.47 0.23
N ILE A 119 4.94 -9.02 -0.14
CA ILE A 119 4.45 -8.99 -1.51
C ILE A 119 4.62 -7.55 -2.00
N ALA A 120 5.29 -7.37 -3.13
CA ALA A 120 5.52 -6.05 -3.70
C ALA A 120 5.50 -6.08 -5.24
N PRO A 121 5.04 -5.01 -5.90
CA PRO A 121 5.16 -4.88 -7.34
C PRO A 121 6.62 -4.70 -7.75
N VAL A 122 6.97 -5.19 -8.94
CA VAL A 122 8.28 -5.01 -9.58
C VAL A 122 8.56 -3.53 -9.83
N ASP A 123 7.55 -2.82 -10.33
CA ASP A 123 7.60 -1.38 -10.61
C ASP A 123 7.39 -0.54 -9.35
N HIS A 124 7.90 0.69 -9.38
CA HIS A 124 7.70 1.64 -8.30
C HIS A 124 6.27 2.20 -8.29
N ILE A 125 5.39 1.53 -7.57
CA ILE A 125 4.04 2.02 -7.31
C ILE A 125 4.06 2.84 -6.02
N ALA A 126 3.75 4.13 -6.14
CA ALA A 126 3.90 5.13 -5.08
C ALA A 126 3.01 4.85 -3.86
N GLY A 127 3.56 4.09 -2.92
CA GLY A 127 3.14 3.94 -1.52
C GLY A 127 1.88 3.12 -1.28
N SER A 128 1.11 2.76 -2.31
CA SER A 128 -0.23 2.20 -2.12
C SER A 128 -0.58 1.18 -3.19
N SER A 129 -1.06 0.03 -2.74
CA SER A 129 -1.59 -1.05 -3.55
C SER A 129 -2.90 -0.69 -4.26
N LEU A 130 -3.60 0.37 -3.82
CA LEU A 130 -4.77 0.92 -4.51
C LEU A 130 -4.41 1.55 -5.87
N LYS A 131 -3.13 1.93 -6.07
CA LYS A 131 -2.64 2.46 -7.35
C LYS A 131 -2.19 1.36 -8.31
N CYS A 132 -2.15 0.11 -7.85
CA CYS A 132 -1.88 -1.03 -8.73
C CYS A 132 -2.99 -1.17 -9.77
N ASP A 133 -2.60 -1.60 -10.96
CA ASP A 133 -3.51 -2.05 -12.00
C ASP A 133 -4.17 -3.38 -11.62
N ASP A 134 -5.17 -3.78 -12.40
CA ASP A 134 -5.97 -4.97 -12.10
C ASP A 134 -5.16 -6.26 -12.20
N ASP A 135 -4.26 -6.38 -13.17
CA ASP A 135 -3.41 -7.57 -13.33
C ASP A 135 -2.46 -7.73 -12.14
N ALA A 136 -1.79 -6.65 -11.73
CA ALA A 136 -0.91 -6.69 -10.55
C ALA A 136 -1.70 -7.01 -9.27
N TRP A 137 -2.93 -6.52 -9.13
CA TRP A 137 -3.77 -6.85 -7.99
C TRP A 137 -4.20 -8.33 -7.98
N ASP A 138 -4.54 -8.90 -9.14
CA ASP A 138 -4.85 -10.31 -9.25
C ASP A 138 -3.65 -11.20 -8.89
N GLU A 139 -2.44 -10.81 -9.27
CA GLU A 139 -1.21 -11.48 -8.83
C GLU A 139 -0.99 -11.38 -7.31
N ILE A 140 -1.21 -10.20 -6.70
CA ILE A 140 -1.16 -10.02 -5.24
C ILE A 140 -2.13 -11.00 -4.56
N VAL A 141 -3.36 -11.08 -5.04
CA VAL A 141 -4.39 -11.97 -4.49
C VAL A 141 -3.99 -13.44 -4.63
N ASN A 142 -3.38 -13.82 -5.76
CA ASN A 142 -2.87 -15.19 -5.96
C ASN A 142 -1.75 -15.53 -4.96
N PHE A 143 -0.80 -14.62 -4.73
CA PHE A 143 0.20 -14.79 -3.69
C PHE A 143 -0.42 -14.90 -2.30
N MET A 144 -1.40 -14.06 -1.95
CA MET A 144 -2.12 -14.15 -0.67
C MET A 144 -2.77 -15.53 -0.50
N LYS A 145 -3.46 -16.04 -1.52
CA LYS A 145 -4.11 -17.36 -1.49
C LYS A 145 -3.08 -18.49 -1.28
N CYS A 146 -1.98 -18.47 -2.02
CA CYS A 146 -0.93 -19.50 -1.91
C CYS A 146 -0.24 -19.47 -0.54
N LEU A 147 0.09 -18.28 -0.02
CA LEU A 147 0.67 -18.13 1.32
C LEU A 147 -0.28 -18.64 2.40
N MET A 148 -1.56 -18.26 2.33
CA MET A 148 -2.56 -18.74 3.28
C MET A 148 -2.69 -20.26 3.23
N HIS A 149 -2.70 -20.87 2.05
CA HIS A 149 -2.79 -22.31 1.89
C HIS A 149 -1.54 -23.03 2.44
N MET A 150 -0.34 -22.49 2.16
CA MET A 150 0.92 -23.01 2.69
C MET A 150 0.97 -22.98 4.23
N PHE A 151 0.62 -21.85 4.84
CA PHE A 151 0.64 -21.71 6.29
C PHE A 151 -0.51 -22.50 6.96
N ALA A 152 -1.67 -22.61 6.32
CA ALA A 152 -2.77 -23.44 6.82
C ALA A 152 -2.38 -24.92 6.89
N ALA A 153 -1.62 -25.45 5.92
CA ALA A 153 -1.09 -26.81 5.96
C ALA A 153 -0.17 -27.07 7.16
N LYS A 154 0.39 -26.00 7.76
CA LYS A 154 1.21 -26.03 8.98
C LYS A 154 0.44 -25.67 10.25
N GLY A 155 -0.88 -25.53 10.19
CA GLY A 155 -1.71 -25.13 11.34
C GLY A 155 -1.54 -23.66 11.76
N GLN A 156 -1.07 -22.81 10.84
CA GLN A 156 -0.90 -21.37 11.06
C GLN A 156 -1.92 -20.57 10.23
N GLY A 157 -2.39 -19.46 10.80
CA GLY A 157 -3.11 -18.42 10.07
C GLY A 157 -2.14 -17.32 9.61
N VAL A 158 -2.63 -16.40 8.79
CA VAL A 158 -1.83 -15.31 8.22
C VAL A 158 -2.61 -14.01 8.32
N VAL A 159 -1.90 -12.93 8.61
CA VAL A 159 -2.42 -11.56 8.53
C VAL A 159 -1.57 -10.79 7.52
N PHE A 160 -2.24 -10.05 6.63
CA PHE A 160 -1.57 -9.15 5.69
C PHE A 160 -1.74 -7.71 6.13
N LEU A 161 -0.70 -6.89 6.03
CA LEU A 161 -0.69 -5.50 6.46
C LEU A 161 -0.17 -4.59 5.35
N GLU A 162 -0.79 -3.43 5.21
CA GLU A 162 -0.26 -2.31 4.43
C GLU A 162 -0.39 -1.04 5.24
N THR A 163 0.69 -0.26 5.31
CA THR A 163 0.70 1.04 6.00
C THR A 163 1.21 2.12 5.05
N VAL A 164 0.34 3.07 4.71
CA VAL A 164 0.62 4.18 3.81
C VAL A 164 0.59 5.48 4.60
N MET A 165 1.76 5.97 5.00
CA MET A 165 1.86 7.20 5.82
C MET A 165 1.80 8.50 5.00
N SER A 166 2.00 8.43 3.69
CA SER A 166 1.99 9.61 2.80
C SER A 166 1.48 9.24 1.42
N ALA A 167 0.47 9.98 0.95
CA ALA A 167 -0.01 9.90 -0.42
C ALA A 167 0.82 10.76 -1.40
N THR A 168 1.66 11.68 -0.90
CA THR A 168 2.50 12.57 -1.71
C THR A 168 3.64 11.81 -2.39
N PRO A 169 3.82 11.95 -3.73
CA PRO A 169 4.85 11.22 -4.47
C PRO A 169 6.28 11.39 -3.93
N SER A 170 6.65 12.58 -3.45
CA SER A 170 8.00 12.87 -2.94
C SER A 170 8.37 12.15 -1.65
N ARG A 171 7.37 11.66 -0.91
CA ARG A 171 7.53 10.92 0.35
C ARG A 171 6.93 9.51 0.27
N ALA A 172 6.43 9.13 -0.90
CA ALA A 172 5.85 7.82 -1.12
C ALA A 172 6.98 6.78 -1.09
N GLN A 173 6.78 5.75 -0.29
CA GLN A 173 7.64 4.58 -0.29
C GLN A 173 7.16 3.61 -1.38
N HIS A 174 7.91 2.54 -1.63
CA HIS A 174 7.43 1.47 -2.51
C HIS A 174 6.22 0.78 -1.88
N CYS A 175 5.21 0.44 -2.68
CA CYS A 175 4.07 -0.37 -2.23
C CYS A 175 4.54 -1.72 -1.69
N ALA A 176 4.29 -2.02 -0.42
CA ALA A 176 4.68 -3.27 0.21
C ALA A 176 3.57 -3.80 1.11
N ILE A 177 3.11 -5.01 0.84
CA ILE A 177 2.15 -5.72 1.66
C ILE A 177 2.91 -6.76 2.47
N GLU A 178 2.92 -6.60 3.79
CA GLU A 178 3.58 -7.52 4.71
C GLU A 178 2.67 -8.70 5.00
N CYS A 179 3.21 -9.91 4.95
CA CYS A 179 2.53 -11.16 5.27
C CYS A 179 3.16 -11.76 6.51
N ILE A 180 2.40 -11.83 7.60
CA ILE A 180 2.90 -12.29 8.89
C ILE A 180 2.08 -13.50 9.34
N PRO A 181 2.68 -14.70 9.36
CA PRO A 181 2.02 -15.89 9.86
C PRO A 181 1.95 -15.89 11.38
N MET A 182 0.94 -16.54 11.94
CA MET A 182 0.76 -16.72 13.37
C MET A 182 -0.02 -18.02 13.66
N PRO A 183 0.04 -18.57 14.89
CA PRO A 183 -0.76 -19.73 15.25
C PRO A 183 -2.25 -19.50 14.98
N LEU A 184 -2.98 -20.51 14.50
CA LEU A 184 -4.38 -20.37 14.08
C LEU A 184 -5.29 -19.79 15.18
N ASN A 185 -5.10 -20.19 16.44
CA ASN A 185 -5.84 -19.65 17.59
C ASN A 185 -5.63 -18.14 17.78
N LYS A 186 -4.41 -17.66 17.52
CA LYS A 186 -4.08 -16.22 17.60
C LYS A 186 -4.62 -15.48 16.37
N ALA A 187 -4.63 -16.12 15.21
CA ALA A 187 -5.19 -15.57 13.98
C ALA A 187 -6.71 -15.34 14.06
N SER A 188 -7.46 -16.22 14.74
CA SER A 188 -8.91 -16.05 14.94
C SER A 188 -9.24 -14.84 15.80
N ASP A 189 -8.37 -14.49 16.74
CA ASP A 189 -8.57 -13.36 17.65
C ASP A 189 -8.05 -12.04 17.06
N ALA A 190 -7.17 -12.10 16.06
CA ALA A 190 -6.54 -10.93 15.44
C ALA A 190 -7.54 -9.82 15.05
N PRO A 191 -8.72 -10.10 14.45
CA PRO A 191 -9.70 -9.07 14.15
C PRO A 191 -10.14 -8.24 15.37
N ALA A 192 -10.26 -8.86 16.54
CA ALA A 192 -10.63 -8.14 17.77
C ALA A 192 -9.49 -7.22 18.23
N TYR A 193 -8.25 -7.70 18.24
CA TYR A 193 -7.08 -6.90 18.60
C TYR A 193 -6.89 -5.69 17.67
N PHE A 194 -7.05 -5.88 16.36
CA PHE A 194 -6.97 -4.78 15.40
C PHE A 194 -8.11 -3.77 15.56
N LYS A 195 -9.32 -4.25 15.85
CA LYS A 195 -10.46 -3.39 16.11
C LYS A 195 -10.22 -2.49 17.33
N GLU A 196 -9.80 -3.08 18.45
CA GLU A 196 -9.49 -2.30 19.66
C GLU A 196 -8.28 -1.37 19.45
N GLY A 197 -7.23 -1.85 18.79
CA GLY A 197 -6.05 -1.06 18.46
C GLY A 197 -6.39 0.17 17.62
N LEU A 198 -7.25 0.03 16.60
CA LEU A 198 -7.67 1.14 15.73
C LEU A 198 -8.57 2.15 16.46
N LEU A 199 -9.46 1.67 17.33
CA LEU A 199 -10.32 2.55 18.13
C LEU A 199 -9.50 3.40 19.11
N ALA A 200 -8.41 2.84 19.64
CA ALA A 200 -7.51 3.49 20.60
C ALA A 200 -6.42 4.37 19.95
N ALA A 201 -5.93 4.02 18.76
CA ALA A 201 -4.81 4.71 18.12
C ALA A 201 -5.20 6.05 17.47
N ASP A 202 -6.44 6.20 17.01
CA ASP A 202 -6.88 7.41 16.30
C ASP A 202 -7.57 8.43 17.20
N GLU A 203 -7.50 9.70 16.80
CA GLU A 203 -8.09 10.84 17.49
C GLU A 203 -9.61 10.68 17.65
N GLU A 204 -10.14 11.07 18.80
CA GLU A 204 -11.58 10.90 19.12
C GLU A 204 -12.49 11.72 18.20
N TRP A 205 -11.95 12.72 17.52
CA TRP A 205 -12.66 13.66 16.65
C TRP A 205 -12.21 13.58 15.17
N SER A 206 -12.05 12.35 14.66
CA SER A 206 -11.75 12.06 13.25
C SER A 206 -12.97 12.29 12.34
N GLN A 207 -12.77 12.83 11.13
CA GLN A 207 -13.85 13.02 10.15
C GLN A 207 -14.29 11.68 9.53
N HIS A 208 -13.33 10.80 9.28
CA HIS A 208 -13.56 9.47 8.73
C HIS A 208 -13.95 8.48 9.84
N ARG A 209 -14.68 7.44 9.46
CA ARG A 209 -14.94 6.34 10.39
C ARG A 209 -13.61 5.70 10.77
N LYS A 210 -13.36 5.56 12.08
CA LYS A 210 -12.15 4.89 12.59
C LYS A 210 -11.95 3.49 12.01
N ILE A 211 -13.03 2.77 11.72
CA ILE A 211 -12.94 1.45 11.10
C ILE A 211 -13.84 1.41 9.88
N ILE A 212 -13.24 1.07 8.75
CA ILE A 212 -13.89 0.82 7.48
C ILE A 212 -13.84 -0.68 7.24
N ASP A 213 -14.99 -1.33 7.30
CA ASP A 213 -15.08 -2.75 6.95
C ASP A 213 -14.95 -2.91 5.43
N THR A 214 -13.87 -3.53 4.99
CA THR A 214 -13.61 -3.80 3.57
C THR A 214 -13.94 -5.22 3.18
N THR A 215 -14.57 -6.00 4.08
CA THR A 215 -15.00 -7.36 3.80
C THR A 215 -15.99 -7.35 2.65
N ALA A 216 -15.71 -8.13 1.59
CA ALA A 216 -16.68 -8.35 0.53
C ALA A 216 -18.00 -8.84 1.16
N LYS A 217 -19.08 -8.07 0.97
CA LYS A 217 -20.39 -8.42 1.51
C LYS A 217 -20.88 -9.70 0.81
N ARG A 218 -20.65 -10.85 1.43
CA ARG A 218 -21.07 -12.17 0.94
C ARG A 218 -22.60 -12.33 0.81
N GLN A 219 -23.40 -11.39 1.31
CA GLN A 219 -24.87 -11.41 1.21
C GLN A 219 -25.41 -11.44 -0.23
N ALA A 220 -24.57 -11.35 -1.26
CA ALA A 220 -24.96 -11.50 -2.66
C ALA A 220 -24.59 -12.85 -3.33
N VAL A 221 -23.86 -13.76 -2.67
CA VAL A 221 -23.29 -14.96 -3.34
C VAL A 221 -23.46 -16.22 -2.48
N ALA A 222 -24.69 -16.70 -2.34
CA ALA A 222 -24.88 -18.14 -2.14
C ALA A 222 -24.78 -18.79 -3.53
N PRO A 223 -23.99 -19.87 -3.71
CA PRO A 223 -24.00 -20.62 -4.97
C PRO A 223 -25.42 -21.14 -5.20
N LEU A 224 -25.96 -20.93 -6.41
CA LEU A 224 -27.26 -21.50 -6.76
C LEU A 224 -27.16 -23.04 -6.87
N ASN A 225 -26.00 -23.56 -7.30
CA ASN A 225 -25.61 -24.97 -7.19
C ASN A 225 -24.07 -25.14 -7.32
N ASP A 226 -23.58 -26.34 -7.04
CA ASP A 226 -22.16 -26.75 -7.14
C ASP A 226 -21.81 -27.40 -8.51
N ASN A 227 -22.65 -27.25 -9.53
CA ASN A 227 -22.40 -27.85 -10.85
C ASN A 227 -21.31 -27.11 -11.62
N VAL A 228 -20.42 -27.87 -12.27
CA VAL A 228 -19.28 -27.35 -13.05
C VAL A 228 -19.69 -26.35 -14.15
N ARG A 229 -20.89 -26.51 -14.75
CA ARG A 229 -21.41 -25.56 -15.76
C ARG A 229 -21.84 -24.21 -15.18
N ASP A 230 -22.23 -24.17 -13.91
CA ASP A 230 -22.67 -22.95 -13.24
C ASP A 230 -21.53 -22.31 -12.43
N GLN A 231 -20.34 -22.92 -12.38
CA GLN A 231 -19.13 -22.34 -11.79
C GLN A 231 -18.78 -21.00 -12.43
N ASP A 232 -18.93 -20.85 -13.75
CA ASP A 232 -18.69 -19.58 -14.45
C ASP A 232 -19.65 -18.48 -13.97
N ALA A 233 -20.93 -18.83 -13.72
CA ALA A 233 -21.93 -17.91 -13.19
C ALA A 233 -21.68 -17.57 -11.70
N ASN A 234 -21.22 -18.56 -10.92
CA ASN A 234 -20.80 -18.36 -9.52
C ASN A 234 -19.55 -17.46 -9.44
N HIS A 235 -18.54 -17.68 -10.29
CA HIS A 235 -17.35 -16.82 -10.42
C HIS A 235 -17.72 -15.40 -10.87
N ALA A 236 -18.67 -15.25 -11.81
CA ALA A 236 -19.13 -13.93 -12.24
C ALA A 236 -19.84 -13.17 -11.10
N ARG A 237 -20.65 -13.84 -10.29
CA ARG A 237 -21.29 -13.24 -9.11
C ARG A 237 -20.31 -12.89 -8.00
N GLU A 238 -19.32 -13.75 -7.77
CA GLU A 238 -18.22 -13.46 -6.86
C GLU A 238 -17.46 -12.19 -7.31
N ARG A 239 -17.15 -12.08 -8.61
CA ARG A 239 -16.59 -10.85 -9.20
C ARG A 239 -17.49 -9.62 -9.01
N GLU A 240 -18.82 -9.77 -9.14
CA GLU A 240 -19.76 -8.66 -8.92
C GLU A 240 -19.88 -8.25 -7.45
N ALA A 241 -19.85 -9.19 -6.51
CA ALA A 241 -19.82 -8.90 -5.08
C ALA A 241 -18.50 -8.25 -4.65
N ILE A 242 -17.38 -8.66 -5.26
CA ILE A 242 -16.09 -7.98 -5.15
C ILE A 242 -16.18 -6.57 -5.74
N ARG A 243 -16.97 -6.32 -6.79
CA ARG A 243 -17.21 -4.95 -7.32
C ARG A 243 -18.06 -4.06 -6.42
N ARG A 244 -18.98 -4.61 -5.62
CA ARG A 244 -19.84 -3.82 -4.71
C ARG A 244 -19.25 -3.62 -3.31
N GLY A 245 -18.17 -4.31 -2.97
CA GLY A 245 -17.42 -4.18 -1.73
C GLY A 245 -15.91 -4.27 -1.97
N GLY A 246 -15.14 -4.71 -0.99
CA GLY A 246 -13.71 -4.94 -1.19
C GLY A 246 -12.85 -3.69 -1.06
N PHE A 247 -11.58 -3.93 -0.79
CA PHE A 247 -10.59 -2.91 -0.47
C PHE A 247 -10.50 -1.78 -1.52
N ARG A 248 -10.33 -2.12 -2.80
CA ARG A 248 -10.15 -1.15 -3.90
C ARG A 248 -11.37 -0.27 -4.20
N ASN A 249 -12.57 -0.70 -3.80
CA ASN A 249 -13.80 0.09 -3.97
C ASN A 249 -14.16 0.91 -2.73
N THR A 250 -13.59 0.58 -1.57
CA THR A 250 -13.97 1.19 -0.28
C THR A 250 -12.93 2.21 0.19
N MET A 251 -11.65 1.99 -0.11
CA MET A 251 -10.54 2.87 0.27
C MET A 251 -10.10 3.76 -0.90
N THR A 252 -9.36 4.84 -0.61
CA THR A 252 -8.86 5.79 -1.62
C THR A 252 -7.34 5.91 -1.59
N ALA A 253 -6.71 5.92 -2.76
CA ALA A 253 -5.26 6.11 -2.92
C ALA A 253 -4.80 7.56 -2.67
N LYS A 254 -5.74 8.50 -2.54
CA LYS A 254 -5.45 9.94 -2.41
C LYS A 254 -5.12 10.35 -0.97
N MET A 255 -5.41 9.50 0.02
CA MET A 255 -5.16 9.76 1.44
C MET A 255 -4.26 8.69 2.03
N PRO A 256 -3.45 9.02 3.05
CA PRO A 256 -2.78 8.02 3.89
C PRO A 256 -3.80 7.06 4.51
N TYR A 257 -3.44 5.78 4.61
CA TYR A 257 -4.30 4.77 5.21
C TYR A 257 -3.48 3.62 5.81
N PHE A 258 -4.10 2.94 6.75
CA PHE A 258 -3.69 1.63 7.22
C PHE A 258 -4.73 0.60 6.79
N HIS A 259 -4.29 -0.58 6.36
CA HIS A 259 -5.17 -1.68 6.05
C HIS A 259 -4.62 -3.01 6.56
N VAL A 260 -5.51 -3.84 7.10
CA VAL A 260 -5.23 -5.22 7.49
C VAL A 260 -6.20 -6.16 6.78
N TRP A 261 -5.67 -7.16 6.08
CA TRP A 261 -6.45 -8.26 5.51
C TRP A 261 -6.30 -9.52 6.36
N PHE A 262 -7.43 -10.14 6.69
CA PHE A 262 -7.49 -11.47 7.30
C PHE A 262 -7.70 -12.57 6.24
N ASN A 263 -8.05 -12.15 5.03
CA ASN A 263 -8.37 -12.99 3.89
C ASN A 263 -8.27 -12.13 2.60
N PRO A 264 -8.09 -12.72 1.40
CA PRO A 264 -7.72 -11.96 0.20
C PRO A 264 -8.77 -10.95 -0.27
N HIS A 265 -9.99 -11.06 0.24
CA HIS A 265 -11.14 -10.25 -0.15
C HIS A 265 -11.74 -9.46 1.02
N GLY A 266 -11.10 -9.45 2.19
CA GLY A 266 -11.69 -8.84 3.37
C GLY A 266 -10.73 -8.50 4.49
N GLY A 267 -11.14 -7.54 5.31
CA GLY A 267 -10.24 -6.88 6.24
C GLY A 267 -10.84 -5.62 6.84
N MET A 268 -9.98 -4.85 7.50
CA MET A 268 -10.30 -3.57 8.12
C MET A 268 -9.36 -2.50 7.57
N GLY A 269 -9.94 -1.41 7.10
CA GLY A 269 -9.23 -0.20 6.69
C GLY A 269 -9.41 0.92 7.69
N HIS A 270 -8.43 1.82 7.71
CA HIS A 270 -8.44 3.05 8.49
C HIS A 270 -7.79 4.17 7.68
N VAL A 271 -8.48 5.30 7.51
CA VAL A 271 -7.89 6.49 6.87
C VAL A 271 -7.09 7.24 7.91
N ILE A 272 -5.81 7.49 7.63
CA ILE A 272 -4.92 8.21 8.54
C ILE A 272 -5.01 9.70 8.22
N GLU A 273 -5.70 10.45 9.07
CA GLU A 273 -5.87 11.90 8.89
C GLU A 273 -4.63 12.68 9.33
N ASN A 274 -3.98 12.24 10.41
CA ASN A 274 -2.79 12.88 10.97
C ASN A 274 -1.60 11.90 11.06
N PRO A 275 -0.72 11.88 10.03
CA PRO A 275 0.45 11.00 10.01
C PRO A 275 1.45 11.21 11.16
N ASP A 276 1.45 12.38 11.80
CA ASP A 276 2.36 12.67 12.92
C ASP A 276 1.88 12.04 14.23
N ARG A 277 0.57 11.75 14.34
CA ARG A 277 -0.04 11.12 15.52
C ARG A 277 -0.24 9.62 15.36
N PHE A 278 -0.45 9.15 14.13
CA PHE A 278 -0.62 7.72 13.86
C PHE A 278 0.73 6.99 13.89
N PRO A 279 0.87 5.89 14.67
CA PRO A 279 2.14 5.19 14.76
C PRO A 279 2.50 4.50 13.42
N PRO A 280 3.67 4.76 12.82
CA PRO A 280 4.04 4.21 11.52
C PRO A 280 4.21 2.69 11.51
N TRP A 281 4.37 2.08 12.69
CA TRP A 281 4.49 0.64 12.87
C TRP A 281 3.21 0.00 13.43
N PHE A 282 2.09 0.72 13.45
CA PHE A 282 0.84 0.31 14.11
C PHE A 282 0.50 -1.17 13.92
N GLY A 283 0.42 -1.63 12.67
CA GLY A 283 0.03 -3.00 12.39
C GLY A 283 1.01 -4.02 12.96
N ARG A 284 2.32 -3.73 12.92
CA ARG A 284 3.35 -4.56 13.55
C ARG A 284 3.26 -4.53 15.08
N GLU A 285 2.89 -3.40 15.69
CA GLU A 285 2.71 -3.33 17.15
C GLU A 285 1.54 -4.22 17.61
N VAL A 286 0.41 -4.19 16.88
CA VAL A 286 -0.75 -5.04 17.16
C VAL A 286 -0.37 -6.52 17.02
N VAL A 287 0.29 -6.90 15.93
CA VAL A 287 0.72 -8.30 15.73
C VAL A 287 1.75 -8.73 16.77
N ALA A 288 2.68 -7.86 17.15
CA ALA A 288 3.64 -8.15 18.21
C ALA A 288 2.96 -8.33 19.57
N GLY A 289 1.92 -7.56 19.86
CA GLY A 289 1.07 -7.77 21.04
C GLY A 289 0.36 -9.12 21.02
N ILE A 290 -0.17 -9.54 19.86
CA ILE A 290 -0.78 -10.86 19.69
C ILE A 290 0.26 -11.98 19.88
N LEU A 291 1.47 -11.81 19.33
CA LEU A 291 2.53 -12.82 19.34
C LEU A 291 3.42 -12.80 20.58
N ASP A 292 3.21 -11.87 21.51
CA ASP A 292 4.04 -11.65 22.71
C ASP A 292 5.51 -11.35 22.38
N LEU A 293 5.76 -10.56 21.33
CA LEU A 293 7.10 -10.21 20.85
C LEU A 293 7.65 -8.95 21.54
N PRO A 294 8.98 -8.86 21.77
CA PRO A 294 9.58 -7.70 22.41
C PRO A 294 9.59 -6.46 21.47
N PRO A 295 9.47 -5.23 22.03
CA PRO A 295 9.46 -3.97 21.27
C PRO A 295 10.63 -3.77 20.29
N THR A 296 11.78 -4.37 20.57
CA THR A 296 12.99 -4.28 19.74
C THR A 296 12.80 -4.88 18.34
N VAL A 297 11.87 -5.82 18.18
CA VAL A 297 11.64 -6.55 16.92
C VAL A 297 10.76 -5.76 15.96
N TYR A 298 9.77 -5.01 16.47
CA TYR A 298 8.78 -4.35 15.62
C TYR A 298 8.92 -2.82 15.57
N ARG A 299 9.52 -2.17 16.57
CA ARG A 299 9.82 -0.73 16.53
C ARG A 299 11.21 -0.49 15.96
N LYS A 300 11.26 0.09 14.75
CA LYS A 300 12.52 0.41 14.04
C LYS A 300 13.45 -0.81 13.93
N PRO A 301 13.00 -1.90 13.28
CA PRO A 301 13.80 -3.12 13.15
C PRO A 301 15.15 -2.83 12.49
N ARG A 302 16.19 -3.54 12.94
CA ARG A 302 17.55 -3.35 12.42
C ARG A 302 17.65 -3.84 10.97
N LYS A 303 18.34 -3.09 10.11
CA LYS A 303 18.67 -3.52 8.74
C LYS A 303 19.69 -4.66 8.78
N LEU A 304 19.39 -5.75 8.08
CA LEU A 304 20.28 -6.89 7.94
C LEU A 304 21.39 -6.52 6.95
N LYS A 305 22.65 -6.69 7.37
CA LYS A 305 23.83 -6.42 6.53
C LYS A 305 24.25 -7.72 5.86
N GLU A 306 23.56 -8.07 4.78
CA GLU A 306 23.78 -9.31 4.03
C GLU A 306 24.35 -8.99 2.63
N SER A 307 25.26 -9.84 2.16
CA SER A 307 25.70 -9.87 0.77
C SER A 307 24.61 -10.42 -0.15
N HIS A 308 24.75 -10.24 -1.47
CA HIS A 308 23.81 -10.80 -2.44
C HIS A 308 23.62 -12.32 -2.26
N ASN A 309 24.72 -13.08 -2.12
CA ASN A 309 24.65 -14.52 -1.97
C ASN A 309 23.94 -14.94 -0.67
N GLN A 310 24.20 -14.25 0.43
CA GLN A 310 23.52 -14.52 1.72
C GLN A 310 22.00 -14.28 1.62
N ARG A 311 21.57 -13.29 0.85
CA ARG A 311 20.15 -13.04 0.60
C ARG A 311 19.53 -14.19 -0.19
N CYS A 312 20.18 -14.62 -1.28
CA CYS A 312 19.73 -15.77 -2.05
C CYS A 312 19.64 -17.03 -1.19
N ASP A 313 20.66 -17.31 -0.37
CA ASP A 313 20.67 -18.47 0.53
C ASP A 313 19.50 -18.43 1.52
N ARG A 314 19.22 -17.26 2.10
CA ARG A 314 18.09 -17.06 3.02
C ARG A 314 16.73 -17.27 2.34
N ALA A 315 16.58 -16.81 1.09
CA ALA A 315 15.36 -17.05 0.32
C ALA A 315 15.17 -18.55 0.02
N GLU A 316 16.23 -19.25 -0.35
CA GLU A 316 16.20 -20.70 -0.60
C GLU A 316 15.98 -21.52 0.67
N GLU A 317 16.56 -21.12 1.80
CA GLU A 317 16.29 -21.73 3.10
C GLU A 317 14.83 -21.56 3.50
N TRP A 318 14.25 -20.37 3.31
CA TRP A 318 12.84 -20.12 3.57
C TRP A 318 11.93 -21.00 2.70
N LYS A 319 12.22 -21.11 1.39
CA LYS A 319 11.47 -22.02 0.50
C LYS A 319 11.47 -23.45 1.01
N LYS A 320 12.63 -23.96 1.42
CA LYS A 320 12.79 -25.33 1.95
C LYS A 320 12.07 -25.50 3.28
N GLN A 321 12.22 -24.56 4.20
CA GLN A 321 11.60 -24.60 5.51
C GLN A 321 10.08 -24.65 5.39
N PHE A 322 9.49 -23.86 4.50
CA PHE A 322 8.04 -23.75 4.35
C PHE A 322 7.44 -24.62 3.25
N GLY A 323 8.25 -25.25 2.40
CA GLY A 323 7.78 -26.06 1.29
C GLY A 323 7.08 -25.23 0.21
N TRP A 324 7.52 -23.97 0.01
CA TRP A 324 6.90 -23.01 -0.91
C TRP A 324 6.71 -23.57 -2.31
N ASP A 325 7.64 -24.43 -2.75
CA ASP A 325 7.65 -25.05 -4.07
C ASP A 325 6.36 -25.76 -4.48
N GLN A 326 5.57 -26.26 -3.53
CA GLN A 326 4.30 -26.96 -3.78
C GLN A 326 3.12 -26.00 -3.98
N PHE A 327 3.24 -24.76 -3.48
CA PHE A 327 2.21 -23.73 -3.51
C PHE A 327 2.56 -22.58 -4.47
N ASP A 328 3.76 -22.62 -5.06
CA ASP A 328 4.28 -21.61 -5.95
C ASP A 328 3.63 -21.69 -7.34
N TRP A 329 2.64 -20.83 -7.56
CA TRP A 329 1.95 -20.71 -8.83
C TRP A 329 2.81 -20.08 -9.94
N THR A 330 3.87 -19.33 -9.60
CA THR A 330 4.68 -18.61 -10.59
C THR A 330 5.51 -19.53 -11.49
N LYS A 331 5.70 -20.78 -11.07
CA LYS A 331 6.37 -21.81 -11.90
C LYS A 331 5.64 -22.05 -13.21
N MET A 332 4.31 -21.90 -13.21
CA MET A 332 3.48 -22.01 -14.42
C MET A 332 3.69 -20.85 -15.40
N LEU A 333 4.37 -19.78 -15.01
CA LEU A 333 4.72 -18.66 -15.91
C LEU A 333 6.04 -18.89 -16.65
N THR A 334 6.90 -19.76 -16.11
CA THR A 334 8.22 -20.08 -16.66
C THR A 334 8.25 -21.35 -17.51
N GLU A 335 7.24 -22.20 -17.35
CA GLU A 335 6.95 -23.35 -18.23
C GLU A 335 6.19 -22.90 -19.48
#